data_AF-A0A6B3CB24-F1
#
_entry.id   AF-A0A6B3CB24-F1
#
_cell.length_a   1.000
_cell.length_b   1.000
_cell.length_c   1.000
_cell.angle_alpha   90.00
_cell.angle_beta   90.00
_cell.angle_gamma   90.00
#
_symmetry.space_group_name_H-M   'P 1'
#
loop_
_entity.id
_entity.type
_entity.pdbx_description
1 polymer ?
#
loop_
_entity_poly.entity_id
_entity_poly.type
_entity_poly.pdbx_seq_one_letter_code
_entity_poly.pdbx_strand_id
1 'polypeptide(L)'
;MHFSSDDLVCRIACNLEQVHTADEAMRAWLPLVSGLQPVSAAFEAVPPDGLRRGYLADLLVVLPLPEGGGNARSRLLAAVDALAVRLGLDPADFETDEDGAGGALKAKDKQDGSPYGAYLVLALTGADPLNPDGGEKDYEDTGEDLL
;
A
#
# COMPACT_ATOMS: atom_id res chain seq x y z
N MET A 1 10.90 -12.37 0.67
CA MET A 1 11.47 -11.00 0.59
C MET A 1 11.95 -10.64 1.99
N HIS A 2 13.17 -10.14 2.16
CA HIS A 2 13.69 -9.75 3.47
C HIS A 2 13.68 -8.22 3.59
N PHE A 3 13.02 -7.69 4.62
CA PHE A 3 13.03 -6.27 4.98
C PHE A 3 14.02 -6.01 6.10
N SER A 4 14.66 -4.85 6.11
CA SER A 4 15.51 -4.38 7.20
C SER A 4 14.67 -3.93 8.38
N SER A 5 15.19 -3.99 9.60
CA SER A 5 14.51 -3.47 10.80
C SER A 5 14.20 -1.98 10.77
N ASP A 6 14.85 -1.23 9.87
CA ASP A 6 14.65 0.21 9.68
C ASP A 6 13.84 0.55 8.43
N ASP A 7 13.33 -0.46 7.71
CA ASP A 7 12.46 -0.27 6.56
C ASP A 7 11.04 0.02 7.01
N LEU A 8 10.41 1.06 6.48
CA LEU A 8 8.97 1.22 6.58
C LEU A 8 8.32 0.49 5.41
N VAL A 9 7.57 -0.56 5.69
CA VAL A 9 6.85 -1.34 4.69
C VAL A 9 5.40 -0.91 4.67
N CYS A 10 4.93 -0.45 3.52
CA CYS A 10 3.56 0.01 3.32
C CYS A 10 2.83 -0.85 2.31
N ARG A 11 1.61 -1.29 2.64
CA ARG A 11 0.64 -1.79 1.66
C ARG A 11 -0.41 -0.74 1.39
N ILE A 12 -0.61 -0.43 0.12
CA ILE A 12 -1.54 0.59 -0.35
C ILE A 12 -2.58 -0.11 -1.21
N ALA A 13 -3.84 -0.04 -0.79
CA ALA A 13 -4.95 -0.54 -1.58
C ALA A 13 -5.68 0.62 -2.27
N CYS A 14 -5.83 0.48 -3.60
CA CYS A 14 -6.49 1.44 -4.46
C CYS A 14 -7.73 0.82 -5.11
N ASN A 15 -8.75 1.65 -5.37
CA ASN A 15 -9.96 1.28 -6.09
C ASN A 15 -10.40 2.41 -7.03
N LEU A 16 -10.31 2.17 -8.34
CA LEU A 16 -10.81 3.08 -9.37
C LEU A 16 -12.20 2.64 -9.82
N GLU A 17 -13.25 3.19 -9.21
CA GLU A 17 -14.65 2.85 -9.55
C GLU A 17 -15.13 3.51 -10.86
N GLN A 18 -14.52 4.62 -11.27
CA GLN A 18 -14.98 5.47 -12.39
C GLN A 18 -14.37 5.09 -13.75
N VAL A 19 -13.41 4.17 -13.80
CA VAL A 19 -12.80 3.69 -15.04
C VAL A 19 -13.47 2.41 -15.51
N HIS A 20 -13.54 2.21 -16.82
CA HIS A 20 -14.30 1.09 -17.41
C HIS A 20 -13.41 0.09 -18.14
N THR A 21 -12.15 0.43 -18.37
CA THR A 21 -11.18 -0.45 -19.05
C THR A 21 -9.88 -0.60 -18.26
N ALA A 22 -9.19 -1.72 -18.46
CA ALA A 22 -7.89 -1.97 -17.85
C ALA A 22 -6.84 -0.95 -18.29
N ASP A 23 -6.89 -0.51 -19.56
CA ASP A 23 -5.99 0.51 -20.09
C ASP A 23 -6.17 1.87 -19.40
N GLU A 24 -7.41 2.27 -19.11
CA GLU A 24 -7.70 3.48 -18.33
C GLU A 24 -7.16 3.37 -16.90
N ALA A 25 -7.40 2.24 -16.25
CA ALA A 25 -6.91 1.97 -14.89
C ALA A 25 -5.37 2.02 -14.83
N MET A 26 -4.70 1.36 -15.76
CA MET A 26 -3.23 1.36 -15.84
C MET A 26 -2.67 2.76 -16.07
N ARG A 27 -3.28 3.55 -16.97
CA ARG A 27 -2.86 4.95 -17.20
C ARG A 27 -3.05 5.82 -15.96
N ALA A 28 -4.13 5.61 -15.21
CA ALA A 28 -4.38 6.33 -13.98
C ALA A 28 -3.34 6.01 -12.89
N TRP A 29 -2.93 4.75 -12.75
CA TRP A 29 -1.93 4.35 -11.75
C TRP A 29 -0.48 4.54 -12.18
N LEU A 30 -0.19 4.70 -13.47
CA LEU A 30 1.18 4.84 -13.97
C LEU A 30 1.99 5.94 -13.25
N PRO A 31 1.46 7.16 -13.00
CA PRO A 31 2.19 8.19 -12.25
C PRO A 31 2.48 7.77 -10.80
N LEU A 32 1.54 7.08 -10.16
CA LEU A 32 1.70 6.58 -8.79
C LEU A 32 2.80 5.52 -8.72
N VAL A 33 2.73 4.50 -9.58
CA VAL A 33 3.70 3.41 -9.66
C VAL A 33 5.09 3.95 -9.98
N SER A 34 5.20 4.86 -10.96
CA SER A 34 6.47 5.49 -11.32
C SER A 34 7.05 6.30 -10.18
N GLY A 35 6.18 6.93 -9.39
CA GLY A 35 6.56 7.82 -8.31
C GLY A 35 6.85 7.15 -6.97
N LEU A 36 6.25 5.99 -6.70
CA LEU A 36 6.44 5.21 -5.47
C LEU A 36 7.41 4.04 -5.65
N GLN A 37 7.60 3.57 -6.88
CA GLN A 37 8.46 2.43 -7.23
C GLN A 37 8.17 1.21 -6.32
N PRO A 38 6.93 0.70 -6.32
CA PRO A 38 6.56 -0.42 -5.47
C PRO A 38 7.41 -1.65 -5.80
N VAL A 39 7.77 -2.39 -4.75
CA VAL A 39 8.51 -3.65 -4.89
C VAL A 39 7.62 -4.80 -5.38
N SER A 40 6.31 -4.66 -5.20
CA SER A 40 5.30 -5.55 -5.76
C SER A 40 4.04 -4.75 -6.08
N ALA A 41 3.40 -5.06 -7.20
CA ALA A 41 2.12 -4.47 -7.59
C ALA A 41 1.23 -5.55 -8.19
N ALA A 42 0.01 -5.67 -7.66
CA ALA A 42 -1.03 -6.53 -8.19
C ALA A 42 -2.22 -5.67 -8.65
N PHE A 43 -2.74 -5.96 -9.84
CA PHE A 43 -3.87 -5.26 -10.44
C PHE A 43 -4.96 -6.26 -10.79
N GLU A 44 -6.20 -5.93 -10.43
CA GLU A 44 -7.34 -6.82 -10.64
C GLU A 44 -8.56 -6.02 -11.11
N ALA A 45 -9.25 -6.54 -12.14
CA ALA A 45 -10.58 -6.05 -12.49
C ALA A 45 -11.62 -6.73 -11.61
N VAL A 46 -12.48 -5.95 -10.95
CA VAL A 46 -13.50 -6.55 -10.08
C VAL A 46 -14.65 -7.10 -10.93
N PRO A 47 -15.08 -8.34 -10.68
CA PRO A 47 -16.26 -8.90 -11.31
C PRO A 47 -17.51 -8.04 -11.09
N PRO A 48 -18.42 -7.93 -12.08
CA PRO A 48 -19.60 -7.08 -12.00
C PRO A 48 -20.62 -7.52 -10.92
N ASP A 49 -20.53 -8.76 -10.45
CA ASP A 49 -21.35 -9.38 -9.40
C ASP A 49 -20.75 -9.23 -7.99
N GLY A 50 -19.54 -8.68 -7.87
CA GLY A 50 -18.87 -8.44 -6.59
C GLY A 50 -19.40 -7.24 -5.80
N LEU A 51 -19.06 -7.19 -4.51
CA LEU A 51 -19.36 -6.06 -3.62
C LEU A 51 -18.57 -4.78 -3.97
N ARG A 52 -17.48 -4.92 -4.75
CA ARG A 52 -16.66 -3.83 -5.26
C ARG A 52 -16.86 -3.69 -6.77
N ARG A 53 -16.53 -2.54 -7.33
CA ARG A 53 -16.68 -2.24 -8.75
C ARG A 53 -15.41 -1.57 -9.27
N GLY A 54 -15.18 -1.64 -10.56
CA GLY A 54 -14.03 -1.01 -11.21
C GLY A 54 -12.77 -1.87 -11.11
N TYR A 55 -11.64 -1.23 -10.82
CA TYR A 55 -10.33 -1.88 -10.80
C TYR A 55 -9.62 -1.66 -9.48
N LEU A 56 -9.03 -2.72 -8.94
CA LEU A 56 -8.25 -2.70 -7.70
C LEU A 56 -6.76 -2.75 -8.01
N ALA A 57 -5.99 -2.07 -7.17
CA ALA A 57 -4.55 -2.27 -7.08
C ALA A 57 -4.14 -2.51 -5.63
N ASP A 58 -3.22 -3.45 -5.43
CA ASP A 58 -2.48 -3.63 -4.19
C ASP A 58 -1.01 -3.35 -4.48
N LEU A 59 -0.44 -2.36 -3.80
CA LEU A 59 0.94 -1.94 -3.97
C LEU A 59 1.70 -2.19 -2.66
N LEU A 60 2.85 -2.85 -2.74
CA LEU A 60 3.81 -2.99 -1.65
C LEU A 60 4.97 -2.02 -1.90
N VAL A 61 5.16 -1.08 -0.98
CA VAL A 61 6.18 -0.04 -1.07
C VAL A 61 7.09 -0.14 0.15
N VAL A 62 8.39 -0.01 -0.07
CA VAL A 62 9.39 0.05 1.00
C VAL A 62 9.97 1.45 1.00
N LEU A 63 9.84 2.14 2.12
CA LEU A 63 10.33 3.50 2.31
C LEU A 63 11.44 3.51 3.35
N PRO A 64 12.54 4.25 3.12
CA PRO A 64 13.52 4.48 4.17
C PRO A 64 12.89 5.33 5.27
N LEU A 65 13.04 4.92 6.53
CA LEU A 65 12.67 5.78 7.64
C LEU A 65 13.59 7.03 7.66
N PRO A 66 13.04 8.24 7.88
CA PRO A 66 13.85 9.45 7.96
C PRO A 66 14.94 9.33 9.03
N GLU A 67 16.19 9.57 8.65
CA GLU A 67 17.30 9.69 9.61
C GLU A 67 17.16 11.00 10.40
N GLY A 68 17.02 10.92 11.72
CA GLY A 68 16.90 12.11 12.56
C GLY A 68 16.33 11.87 13.96
N GLY A 69 16.55 12.84 14.86
CA GLY A 69 16.13 12.78 16.26
C GLY A 69 14.61 12.65 16.43
N GLY A 70 14.20 11.66 17.22
CA GLY A 70 12.81 11.28 17.46
C GLY A 70 12.72 9.79 17.79
N ASN A 71 11.65 9.37 18.47
CA ASN A 71 11.38 7.95 18.71
C ASN A 71 10.83 7.27 17.44
N ALA A 72 10.80 5.94 17.41
CA ALA A 72 10.36 5.15 16.25
C ALA A 72 8.97 5.59 15.74
N ARG A 73 8.02 5.81 16.67
CA ARG A 73 6.67 6.28 16.38
C ARG A 73 6.65 7.62 15.64
N SER A 74 7.46 8.60 16.06
CA SER A 74 7.55 9.89 15.36
C SER A 74 8.09 9.77 13.94
N ARG A 75 9.03 8.85 13.68
CA ARG A 75 9.57 8.62 12.33
C ARG A 75 8.55 7.91 11.43
N LEU A 76 7.84 6.92 11.98
CA LEU A 76 6.72 6.26 11.32
C LEU A 76 5.67 7.29 10.87
N LEU A 77 5.20 8.13 11.80
CA LEU A 77 4.20 9.15 11.51
C LEU A 77 4.67 10.12 10.43
N ALA A 78 5.90 10.61 10.50
CA ALA A 78 6.43 11.53 9.48
C ALA A 78 6.47 10.91 8.08
N ALA A 79 6.84 9.62 7.97
CA ALA A 79 6.88 8.92 6.69
C ALA A 79 5.48 8.62 6.16
N VAL A 80 4.56 8.19 7.02
CA VAL A 80 3.15 7.94 6.66
C VAL A 80 2.44 9.23 6.28
N ASP A 81 2.69 10.34 6.97
CA ASP A 81 2.11 11.65 6.65
C ASP A 81 2.47 12.07 5.21
N ALA A 82 3.76 11.96 4.86
CA ALA A 82 4.22 12.30 3.51
C ALA A 82 3.56 11.41 2.44
N LEU A 83 3.38 10.11 2.74
CA LEU A 83 2.70 9.17 1.85
C LEU A 83 1.20 9.48 1.74
N ALA A 84 0.51 9.74 2.85
CA ALA A 84 -0.91 10.05 2.90
C ALA A 84 -1.23 11.32 2.08
N VAL A 85 -0.48 12.40 2.30
CA VAL A 85 -0.61 13.65 1.51
C VAL A 85 -0.46 13.38 0.01
N ARG A 86 0.52 12.55 -0.37
CA ARG A 86 0.75 12.20 -1.78
C ARG A 86 -0.39 11.38 -2.38
N LEU A 87 -1.03 10.53 -1.58
CA LEU A 87 -2.18 9.72 -1.97
C LEU A 87 -3.51 10.49 -1.94
N GLY A 88 -3.50 11.74 -1.47
CA GLY A 88 -4.71 12.55 -1.26
C GLY A 88 -5.57 12.07 -0.08
N LEU A 89 -4.95 11.42 0.90
CA LEU A 89 -5.57 10.96 2.14
C LEU A 89 -5.29 11.94 3.28
N ASP A 90 -6.19 12.03 4.27
CA ASP A 90 -5.95 12.83 5.48
C ASP A 90 -5.00 12.08 6.43
N PRO A 91 -3.78 12.59 6.69
CA PRO A 91 -2.85 11.96 7.62
C PRO A 91 -3.39 11.85 9.05
N ALA A 92 -4.31 12.73 9.45
CA ALA A 92 -4.90 12.72 10.78
C ALA A 92 -5.72 11.45 11.07
N ASP A 93 -6.10 10.71 10.02
CA ASP A 93 -6.86 9.47 10.11
C ASP A 93 -5.97 8.22 10.25
N PHE A 94 -4.65 8.39 10.38
CA PHE A 94 -3.75 7.28 10.67
C PHE A 94 -3.82 6.86 12.15
N GLU A 95 -4.19 5.60 12.38
CA GLU A 95 -4.25 5.00 13.69
C GLU A 95 -3.01 4.13 13.92
N THR A 96 -2.15 4.52 14.88
CA THR A 96 -0.98 3.72 15.28
C THR A 96 -1.40 2.54 16.15
N ASP A 97 -0.69 1.42 16.03
CA ASP A 97 -0.81 0.30 16.96
C ASP A 97 -0.27 0.65 18.37
N GLU A 98 -0.45 -0.28 19.32
CA GLU A 98 -0.05 -0.10 20.72
C GLU A 98 1.47 0.06 20.88
N ASP A 99 2.24 -0.64 20.05
CA ASP A 99 3.70 -0.65 20.08
C ASP A 99 4.33 0.56 19.36
N GLY A 100 3.53 1.30 18.58
CA GLY A 100 3.96 2.40 17.74
C GLY A 100 4.89 1.98 16.59
N ALA A 101 4.87 0.69 16.23
CA ALA A 101 5.71 0.09 15.19
C ALA A 101 5.01 0.09 13.82
N GLY A 102 3.68 0.23 13.82
CA GLY A 102 2.85 0.25 12.63
C GLY A 102 1.50 0.93 12.87
N GLY A 103 0.60 0.74 11.91
CA GLY A 103 -0.73 1.31 11.95
C GLY A 103 -1.47 1.21 10.62
N ALA A 104 -2.64 1.82 10.58
CA ALA A 104 -3.49 1.85 9.40
C ALA A 104 -4.11 3.24 9.17
N LEU A 105 -4.19 3.64 7.90
CA LEU A 105 -4.98 4.77 7.43
C LEU A 105 -6.12 4.24 6.57
N LYS A 106 -7.37 4.56 6.91
CA LYS A 106 -8.55 4.19 6.12
C LYS A 106 -9.28 5.44 5.67
N ALA A 107 -9.53 5.57 4.38
CA ALA A 107 -10.44 6.61 3.88
C ALA A 107 -11.84 6.36 4.48
N LYS A 108 -12.41 7.40 5.10
CA LYS A 108 -13.73 7.31 5.75
C LYS A 108 -14.87 7.21 4.73
N ASP A 109 -14.69 7.83 3.55
CA ASP A 109 -15.62 7.78 2.44
C ASP A 109 -14.92 7.34 1.15
N LYS A 110 -15.53 6.38 0.43
CA LYS A 110 -15.02 5.84 -0.85
C LYS A 110 -14.86 6.88 -1.97
N GLN A 111 -15.37 8.09 -1.76
CA GLN A 111 -15.36 9.20 -2.71
C GLN A 111 -14.34 10.28 -2.36
N ASP A 112 -13.47 10.06 -1.38
CA ASP A 112 -12.35 10.96 -1.16
C ASP A 112 -11.59 11.08 -2.47
N GLY A 113 -11.43 12.30 -2.96
CA GLY A 113 -10.89 12.65 -4.27
C GLY A 113 -9.42 12.29 -4.47
N SER A 114 -8.95 11.21 -3.85
CA SER A 114 -7.68 10.57 -4.11
C SER A 114 -7.52 10.36 -5.62
N PRO A 115 -6.48 10.94 -6.24
CA PRO A 115 -6.30 10.90 -7.68
C PRO A 115 -6.05 9.48 -8.22
N TYR A 116 -5.74 8.52 -7.34
CA TYR A 116 -5.43 7.13 -7.67
C TYR A 116 -6.41 6.13 -7.05
N GLY A 117 -7.46 6.63 -6.37
CA GLY A 117 -8.43 5.80 -5.66
C GLY A 117 -7.86 5.10 -4.43
N ALA A 118 -6.77 5.62 -3.84
CA ALA A 118 -6.22 5.03 -2.61
C ALA A 118 -7.24 5.16 -1.48
N TYR A 119 -7.50 4.06 -0.77
CA TYR A 119 -8.51 4.05 0.30
C TYR A 119 -8.03 3.36 1.59
N LEU A 120 -6.91 2.64 1.53
CA LEU A 120 -6.30 1.98 2.69
C LEU A 120 -4.78 2.03 2.56
N VAL A 121 -4.12 2.43 3.64
CA VAL A 121 -2.68 2.26 3.84
C VAL A 121 -2.48 1.43 5.11
N LEU A 122 -1.72 0.35 5.01
CA LEU A 122 -1.19 -0.38 6.15
C LEU A 122 0.30 -0.13 6.20
N ALA A 123 0.84 0.14 7.38
CA ALA A 123 2.24 0.45 7.56
C ALA A 123 2.81 -0.34 8.73
N LEU A 124 4.00 -0.92 8.56
CA LEU A 124 4.70 -1.65 9.59
C LEU A 124 6.21 -1.50 9.40
N THR A 125 6.93 -1.29 10.49
CA THR A 125 8.39 -1.20 10.47
C THR A 125 9.00 -2.60 10.44
N GLY A 126 9.83 -2.85 9.43
CA GLY A 126 10.66 -4.06 9.29
C GLY A 126 9.95 -5.34 8.85
N ALA A 127 8.66 -5.30 8.54
CA ALA A 127 7.90 -6.47 8.09
C ALA A 127 6.69 -6.09 7.22
N ASP A 128 6.19 -7.03 6.42
CA ASP A 128 4.94 -6.83 5.65
C ASP A 128 3.75 -6.73 6.63
N PRO A 129 2.94 -5.65 6.59
CA PRO A 129 1.77 -5.51 7.45
C PRO A 129 0.73 -6.64 7.34
N LEU A 130 0.66 -7.36 6.22
CA LEU A 130 -0.23 -8.52 6.04
C LEU A 130 0.44 -9.86 6.36
N ASN A 131 1.75 -9.86 6.65
CA ASN A 131 2.53 -11.03 7.02
C ASN A 131 3.64 -10.65 8.01
N PRO A 132 3.28 -10.17 9.22
CA PRO A 132 4.23 -9.58 10.17
C PRO A 132 5.24 -10.59 10.73
N ASP A 133 4.85 -11.87 10.85
CA ASP A 133 5.71 -12.94 11.36
C ASP A 133 6.70 -13.46 10.30
N GLY A 134 6.68 -12.92 9.09
CA GLY A 134 7.57 -13.33 8.00
C GLY A 134 7.37 -14.77 7.55
N GLY A 135 6.22 -15.38 7.88
CA GLY A 135 5.90 -16.73 7.44
C GLY A 135 5.99 -16.78 5.93
N GLU A 136 6.98 -17.50 5.40
CA GLU A 136 6.99 -17.90 4.01
C GLU A 136 5.66 -18.61 3.77
N LYS A 137 4.68 -17.91 3.19
CA LYS A 137 3.74 -18.61 2.34
C LYS A 137 4.64 -19.09 1.22
N ASP A 138 4.96 -20.38 1.26
CA ASP A 138 5.51 -21.11 0.14
C ASP A 138 4.68 -20.70 -1.08
N TYR A 139 5.18 -19.69 -1.81
CA TYR A 139 4.95 -19.65 -3.23
C TYR A 139 5.75 -20.85 -3.69
N GLU A 140 5.12 -22.03 -3.63
CA GLU A 140 5.50 -23.13 -4.50
C GLU A 140 5.50 -22.52 -5.88
N ASP A 141 6.70 -22.16 -6.31
CA ASP A 141 7.10 -22.02 -7.68
C ASP A 141 6.64 -23.31 -8.36
N THR A 142 5.40 -23.29 -8.84
CA THR A 142 4.92 -24.22 -9.86
C THR A 142 5.51 -23.78 -11.20
N GLY A 143 6.82 -23.54 -11.21
CA GLY A 143 7.69 -23.75 -12.35
C GLY A 143 7.82 -25.25 -12.59
N GLU A 144 6.70 -25.93 -12.85
CA GLU A 144 6.76 -27.18 -13.58
C GLU A 144 7.10 -26.85 -15.04
N ASP A 145 8.40 -26.92 -15.31
CA ASP A 145 9.03 -27.39 -16.54
C ASP A 145 8.30 -27.11 -17.85
N LEU A 146 8.73 -26.04 -18.53
CA LEU A 146 8.74 -26.00 -19.99
C LEU A 146 10.05 -26.60 -20.49
N LEU A 147 10.12 -27.94 -20.58
CA LEU A 147 11.05 -28.68 -21.43
C LEU A 147 10.30 -29.72 -22.26
#